data_AF-A0A975VC47-F1
#
_entry.id   AF-A0A975VC47-F1
#
_cell.length_a   1.000
_cell.length_b   1.000
_cell.length_c   1.000
_cell.angle_alpha   90.00
_cell.angle_beta   90.00
_cell.angle_gamma   90.00
#
_symmetry.space_group_name_H-M   'P 1'
#
loop_
_entity.id
_entity.type
_entity.pdbx_description
1 polymer ?
#
loop_
_entity_poly.entity_id
_entity_poly.type
_entity_poly.pdbx_seq_one_letter_code
_entity_poly.pdbx_strand_id
1 'polypeptide(L)'
;IDCIDSVAAKAALIAWCKRRKIPVITTGGAGGQVDPTQIQVADLNKTFNDPLAAKVRSTLRRDYNFSRTPGRTYSVPCVFSSEQLRYPKPDGTVCQSKSFVGEGVKLDCAGGFGAVMMVTATFGMVAAARAVERLAEGRALRPSRRTPGNA
;
A
#
# COMPACT_ATOMS: atom_id res chain seq x y z
N ILE A 1 6.09 8.53 -5.27
CA ILE A 1 4.90 7.75 -4.89
C ILE A 1 5.14 6.33 -5.37
N ASP A 2 4.86 5.31 -4.57
CA ASP A 2 5.05 3.90 -4.92
C ASP A 2 3.70 3.21 -5.17
N CYS A 3 3.46 2.85 -6.44
CA CYS A 3 2.25 2.16 -6.92
C CYS A 3 2.57 0.76 -7.48
N ILE A 4 3.69 0.15 -7.08
CA ILE A 4 4.09 -1.19 -7.55
C ILE A 4 3.19 -2.27 -6.92
N ASP A 5 2.86 -3.30 -7.68
CA ASP A 5 2.06 -4.47 -7.28
C ASP A 5 2.91 -5.72 -6.96
N SER A 6 4.09 -5.84 -7.57
CA SER A 6 5.08 -6.87 -7.23
C SER A 6 5.66 -6.68 -5.83
N VAL A 7 5.38 -7.64 -4.94
CA VAL A 7 5.80 -7.60 -3.51
C VAL A 7 7.31 -7.36 -3.36
N ALA A 8 8.14 -8.08 -4.13
CA ALA A 8 9.59 -8.01 -4.00
C ALA A 8 10.13 -6.63 -4.43
N ALA A 9 9.69 -6.13 -5.58
CA ALA A 9 10.10 -4.81 -6.09
C ALA A 9 9.60 -3.68 -5.17
N LYS A 10 8.37 -3.79 -4.68
CA LYS A 10 7.76 -2.84 -3.74
C LYS A 10 8.53 -2.75 -2.42
N ALA A 11 8.84 -3.90 -1.81
CA ALA A 11 9.62 -3.95 -0.58
C ALA A 11 11.03 -3.38 -0.78
N ALA A 12 11.69 -3.72 -1.89
CA ALA A 12 13.01 -3.19 -2.23
C ALA A 12 13.02 -1.66 -2.35
N LEU A 13 12.03 -1.09 -3.07
CA LEU A 13 11.88 0.35 -3.24
C LEU A 13 11.67 1.05 -1.89
N ILE A 14 10.73 0.55 -1.07
CA ILE A 14 10.45 1.12 0.25
C ILE A 14 11.71 1.10 1.14
N ALA A 15 12.41 -0.04 1.18
CA ALA A 15 13.63 -0.18 1.98
C ALA A 15 14.76 0.72 1.47
N TRP A 16 14.91 0.88 0.15
CA TRP A 16 15.88 1.78 -0.45
C TRP A 16 15.61 3.24 -0.07
N CYS A 17 14.37 3.69 -0.23
CA CYS A 17 13.93 5.04 0.10
C CYS A 17 14.13 5.34 1.59
N LYS A 18 13.72 4.41 2.47
CA LYS A 18 13.88 4.55 3.93
C LYS A 18 15.35 4.67 4.35
N ARG A 19 16.24 3.82 3.83
CA ARG A 19 17.69 3.90 4.14
C ARG A 19 18.31 5.22 3.71
N ARG A 20 17.86 5.78 2.58
CA ARG A 20 18.39 7.03 2.01
C ARG A 20 17.64 8.29 2.44
N LYS A 21 16.70 8.16 3.38
CA LYS A 21 15.86 9.27 3.85
C LYS A 21 15.15 9.96 2.67
N ILE A 22 14.76 9.20 1.65
CA ILE A 22 13.92 9.66 0.54
C ILE A 22 12.46 9.49 1.01
N PRO A 23 11.67 10.58 1.07
CA PRO A 23 10.27 10.46 1.44
C PRO A 23 9.52 9.60 0.43
N VAL A 24 8.78 8.63 0.95
CA VAL A 24 7.98 7.69 0.15
C VAL A 24 6.56 7.63 0.74
N ILE A 25 5.58 7.57 -0.15
CA ILE A 25 4.19 7.22 0.11
C ILE A 25 3.93 6.02 -0.77
N THR A 26 3.41 4.95 -0.18
CA THR A 26 3.06 3.72 -0.90
C THR A 26 1.55 3.58 -1.00
N THR A 27 1.09 2.80 -1.96
CA THR A 27 -0.27 2.29 -2.00
C THR A 27 -0.31 0.82 -1.61
N GLY A 28 -1.45 0.41 -1.08
CA GLY A 28 -1.86 -0.98 -0.90
C GLY A 28 -2.41 -1.59 -2.19
N GLY A 29 -3.05 -2.75 -2.06
CA GLY A 29 -3.81 -3.36 -3.16
C GLY A 29 -5.17 -2.67 -3.32
N ALA A 30 -5.52 -2.24 -4.53
CA ALA A 30 -6.82 -1.62 -4.84
C ALA A 30 -7.80 -2.57 -5.54
N GLY A 31 -7.36 -3.79 -5.90
CA GLY A 31 -8.22 -4.82 -6.48
C GLY A 31 -9.17 -5.42 -5.45
N GLY A 32 -10.29 -5.98 -5.92
CA GLY A 32 -11.30 -6.65 -5.09
C GLY A 32 -12.15 -5.70 -4.25
N GLN A 33 -12.12 -4.40 -4.54
CA GLN A 33 -12.78 -3.35 -3.79
C GLN A 33 -13.67 -2.54 -4.73
N VAL A 34 -14.74 -1.97 -4.20
CA VAL A 34 -15.70 -1.16 -4.98
C VAL A 34 -16.09 0.15 -4.28
N ASP A 35 -15.83 0.30 -2.99
CA ASP A 35 -16.25 1.46 -2.21
C ASP A 35 -15.07 2.44 -2.01
N PRO A 36 -15.00 3.54 -2.79
CA PRO A 36 -13.91 4.51 -2.66
C PRO A 36 -13.98 5.31 -1.36
N THR A 37 -15.11 5.32 -0.65
CA THR A 37 -15.27 6.11 0.58
C THR A 37 -14.52 5.50 1.78
N GLN A 38 -14.13 4.23 1.68
CA GLN A 38 -13.36 3.51 2.69
C GLN A 38 -11.84 3.65 2.55
N ILE A 39 -11.38 4.44 1.55
CA ILE A 39 -9.96 4.68 1.31
C ILE A 39 -9.43 5.66 2.36
N GLN A 40 -8.31 5.29 2.97
CA GLN A 40 -7.67 6.05 4.03
C GLN A 40 -6.14 5.94 3.96
N VAL A 41 -5.45 6.78 4.74
CA VAL A 41 -3.99 6.79 4.85
C VAL A 41 -3.57 6.44 6.27
N ALA A 42 -2.77 5.39 6.42
CA ALA A 42 -2.16 5.01 7.69
C ALA A 42 -0.68 4.65 7.51
N ASP A 43 0.04 4.40 8.59
CA ASP A 43 1.37 3.80 8.48
C ASP A 43 1.27 2.38 7.89
N LEU A 44 2.21 2.00 7.01
CA LEU A 44 2.23 0.68 6.37
C LEU A 44 2.17 -0.46 7.39
N ASN A 45 2.75 -0.30 8.59
CA ASN A 45 2.71 -1.33 9.64
C ASN A 45 1.31 -1.49 10.28
N LYS A 46 0.41 -0.53 10.07
CA LYS A 46 -0.94 -0.46 10.66
C LYS A 46 -2.06 -0.79 9.66
N THR A 47 -1.75 -1.08 8.40
CA THR A 47 -2.80 -1.42 7.42
C THR A 47 -3.35 -2.82 7.65
N PHE A 48 -4.63 -2.99 7.37
CA PHE A 48 -5.41 -4.22 7.52
C PHE A 48 -6.25 -4.46 6.25
N ASN A 49 -6.89 -5.63 6.14
CA ASN A 49 -7.69 -6.02 4.98
C ASN A 49 -6.97 -5.97 3.61
N ASP A 50 -5.63 -5.93 3.61
CA ASP A 50 -4.82 -5.79 2.42
C ASP A 50 -3.71 -6.87 2.34
N PRO A 51 -3.89 -7.91 1.49
CA PRO A 51 -2.91 -8.97 1.28
C PRO A 51 -1.59 -8.50 0.67
N LEU A 52 -1.61 -7.48 -0.21
CA LEU A 52 -0.40 -6.93 -0.80
C LEU A 52 0.45 -6.27 0.30
N ALA A 53 -0.16 -5.36 1.07
CA ALA A 53 0.50 -4.71 2.19
C ALA A 53 0.98 -5.72 3.24
N ALA A 54 0.20 -6.76 3.55
CA ALA A 54 0.61 -7.81 4.47
C ALA A 54 1.86 -8.58 3.99
N LYS A 55 1.91 -8.98 2.71
CA LYS A 55 3.08 -9.64 2.10
C LYS A 55 4.30 -8.72 2.06
N VAL A 56 4.10 -7.43 1.77
CA VAL A 56 5.17 -6.41 1.77
C VAL A 56 5.72 -6.23 3.18
N ARG A 57 4.88 -6.10 4.22
CA ARG A 57 5.34 -6.04 5.62
C ARG A 57 6.15 -7.28 6.01
N SER A 58 5.69 -8.47 5.62
CA SER A 58 6.41 -9.72 5.88
C SER A 58 7.81 -9.69 5.26
N THR A 59 7.90 -9.30 3.99
CA THR A 59 9.15 -9.17 3.23
C THR A 59 10.08 -8.12 3.85
N LEU A 60 9.55 -6.95 4.21
CA LEU A 60 10.32 -5.88 4.86
C LEU A 60 10.93 -6.32 6.21
N ARG A 61 10.19 -7.09 7.01
CA ARG A 61 10.69 -7.61 8.29
C ARG A 61 11.71 -8.72 8.13
N ARG A 62 11.56 -9.56 7.11
CA ARG A 62 12.43 -10.72 6.85
C ARG A 62 13.74 -10.29 6.19
N ASP A 63 13.65 -9.44 5.17
CA ASP A 63 14.76 -9.21 4.23
C ASP A 63 15.40 -7.82 4.39
N TYR A 64 14.72 -6.88 5.07
CA TYR A 64 15.15 -5.48 5.17
C TYR A 64 15.19 -4.92 6.60
N ASN A 65 15.15 -5.79 7.62
CA ASN A 65 15.28 -5.45 9.05
C ASN A 65 14.25 -4.43 9.57
N PHE A 66 13.04 -4.39 9.00
CA PHE A 66 11.96 -3.59 9.57
C PHE A 66 11.48 -4.21 10.90
N SER A 67 11.07 -3.36 11.84
CA SER A 67 10.66 -3.81 13.18
C SER A 67 9.50 -4.80 13.13
N ARG A 68 9.60 -5.83 13.98
CA ARG A 68 8.54 -6.83 14.25
C ARG A 68 7.72 -6.46 15.48
N THR A 69 8.14 -5.44 16.23
CA THR A 69 7.51 -5.03 17.49
C THR A 69 6.11 -4.48 17.22
N PRO A 70 5.06 -5.00 17.89
CA PRO A 70 3.72 -4.45 17.81
C PRO A 70 3.69 -2.95 18.17
N GLY A 71 2.85 -2.18 17.49
CA GLY A 71 2.69 -0.74 17.76
C GLY A 71 3.76 0.18 17.17
N ARG A 72 4.92 -0.34 16.76
CA ARG A 72 5.94 0.47 16.05
C ARG A 72 5.43 0.89 14.66
N THR A 73 5.90 2.04 14.17
CA THR A 73 5.60 2.52 12.81
C THR A 73 6.78 2.31 11.90
N TYR A 74 6.53 2.14 10.60
CA TYR A 74 7.55 2.13 9.56
C TYR A 74 7.88 3.55 9.10
N SER A 75 7.08 4.53 9.49
CA SER A 75 7.08 5.89 8.98
C SER A 75 6.99 5.90 7.44
N VAL A 76 6.14 5.01 6.92
CA VAL A 76 5.83 4.88 5.49
C VAL A 76 4.31 5.00 5.38
N PRO A 77 3.77 6.17 4.99
CA PRO A 77 2.34 6.30 4.72
C PRO A 77 1.93 5.35 3.60
N CYS A 78 0.83 4.66 3.83
CA CYS A 78 0.21 3.72 2.93
C CYS A 78 -1.24 4.13 2.71
N VAL A 79 -1.62 4.35 1.46
CA VAL A 79 -3.03 4.46 1.05
C VAL A 79 -3.59 3.05 0.96
N PHE A 80 -4.68 2.76 1.66
CA PHE A 80 -5.36 1.47 1.64
C PHE A 80 -6.86 1.66 1.94
N SER A 81 -7.67 0.63 1.73
CA SER A 81 -9.09 0.66 2.11
C SER A 81 -9.35 -0.19 3.34
N SER A 82 -10.33 0.22 4.16
CA SER A 82 -10.90 -0.67 5.19
C SER A 82 -11.81 -1.74 4.63
N GLU A 83 -12.23 -1.64 3.36
CA GLU A 83 -13.17 -2.58 2.73
C GLU A 83 -12.63 -4.01 2.73
N GLN A 84 -13.49 -4.97 3.06
CA GLN A 84 -13.17 -6.39 2.89
C GLN A 84 -13.15 -6.76 1.41
N LEU A 85 -12.10 -7.47 0.99
CA LEU A 85 -11.93 -7.88 -0.39
C LEU A 85 -13.03 -8.83 -0.87
N ARG A 86 -13.43 -8.62 -2.13
CA ARG A 86 -14.32 -9.48 -2.91
C ARG A 86 -13.50 -10.38 -3.82
N TYR A 87 -13.74 -11.68 -3.73
CA TYR A 87 -13.08 -12.73 -4.50
C TYR A 87 -14.03 -13.27 -5.57
N PRO A 88 -13.57 -13.46 -6.82
CA PRO A 88 -14.38 -14.09 -7.86
C PRO A 88 -14.57 -15.58 -7.57
N LYS A 89 -15.72 -16.12 -7.94
CA LYS A 89 -16.02 -17.56 -7.90
C LYS A 89 -16.10 -18.14 -9.31
N PRO A 90 -15.94 -19.48 -9.47
CA PRO A 90 -16.10 -20.15 -10.77
C PRO A 90 -17.49 -19.99 -11.40
N ASP A 91 -18.52 -19.73 -10.59
CA ASP A 91 -19.90 -19.49 -11.03
C ASP A 91 -20.15 -18.07 -11.57
N GLY A 92 -19.11 -17.23 -11.65
CA GLY A 92 -19.19 -15.83 -12.10
C GLY A 92 -19.67 -14.85 -11.02
N THR A 93 -20.04 -15.32 -9.83
CA THR A 93 -20.40 -14.46 -8.69
C THR A 93 -19.16 -14.05 -7.88
N VAL A 94 -19.35 -13.22 -6.85
CA VAL A 94 -18.29 -12.81 -5.92
C VAL A 94 -18.63 -13.21 -4.48
N CYS A 95 -17.61 -13.37 -3.64
CA CYS A 95 -17.77 -13.57 -2.20
C CYS A 95 -16.71 -12.84 -1.38
N GLN A 96 -16.93 -12.74 -0.08
CA GLN A 96 -15.99 -12.13 0.88
C GLN A 96 -15.13 -13.19 1.60
N SER A 97 -15.43 -14.47 1.39
CA SER A 97 -14.63 -15.59 1.90
C SER A 97 -13.51 -15.91 0.93
N LYS A 98 -12.33 -16.18 1.48
CA LYS A 98 -11.18 -16.66 0.73
C LYS A 98 -11.38 -18.16 0.41
N SER A 99 -12.30 -18.47 -0.50
CA SER A 99 -12.56 -19.84 -0.96
C SER A 99 -11.57 -20.18 -2.07
N PHE A 100 -10.49 -20.90 -1.75
CA PHE A 100 -9.56 -21.42 -2.77
C PHE A 100 -9.69 -22.93 -2.93
N VAL A 101 -9.95 -23.35 -4.16
CA VAL A 101 -9.52 -24.63 -4.70
C VAL A 101 -8.31 -24.32 -5.59
N GLY A 102 -7.07 -24.47 -5.08
CA GLY A 102 -5.82 -24.29 -5.87
C GLY A 102 -4.84 -23.19 -5.40
N GLU A 103 -3.70 -23.06 -6.13
CA GLU A 103 -2.61 -22.09 -5.89
C GLU A 103 -3.16 -20.65 -5.81
N GLY A 104 -2.90 -19.97 -4.70
CA GLY A 104 -3.66 -18.78 -4.29
C GLY A 104 -3.70 -17.58 -5.25
N VAL A 105 -4.59 -16.62 -4.94
CA VAL A 105 -4.85 -15.40 -5.74
C VAL A 105 -3.56 -14.73 -6.21
N LYS A 106 -3.35 -14.75 -7.53
CA LYS A 106 -2.46 -13.84 -8.23
C LYS A 106 -3.21 -12.54 -8.51
N LEU A 107 -2.51 -11.41 -8.58
CA LEU A 107 -3.09 -10.11 -8.95
C LEU A 107 -3.18 -9.98 -10.49
N ASP A 108 -3.52 -11.06 -11.20
CA ASP A 108 -3.58 -11.10 -12.67
C ASP A 108 -5.01 -11.08 -13.20
N CYS A 109 -5.19 -10.68 -14.46
CA CYS A 109 -6.51 -10.55 -15.09
C CYS A 109 -7.16 -11.89 -15.48
N ALA A 110 -6.48 -13.03 -15.27
CA ALA A 110 -6.93 -14.35 -15.68
C ALA A 110 -7.55 -15.17 -14.54
N GLY A 111 -7.08 -15.00 -13.30
CA GLY A 111 -7.63 -15.64 -12.10
C GLY A 111 -7.56 -14.78 -10.83
N GLY A 112 -7.24 -13.50 -10.98
CA GLY A 112 -7.04 -12.57 -9.89
C GLY A 112 -8.25 -11.70 -9.56
N PHE A 113 -7.99 -10.73 -8.67
CA PHE A 113 -9.01 -9.74 -8.29
C PHE A 113 -9.43 -8.88 -9.47
N GLY A 114 -10.73 -8.65 -9.63
CA GLY A 114 -11.23 -7.56 -10.47
C GLY A 114 -10.89 -6.19 -9.87
N ALA A 115 -10.92 -5.13 -10.68
CA ALA A 115 -10.69 -3.77 -10.24
C ALA A 115 -11.66 -2.79 -10.91
N VAL A 116 -12.02 -1.72 -10.22
CA VAL A 116 -12.86 -0.64 -10.75
C VAL A 116 -12.13 0.70 -10.69
N MET A 117 -12.26 1.48 -11.76
CA MET A 117 -11.57 2.76 -11.92
C MET A 117 -11.81 3.73 -10.76
N MET A 118 -13.03 3.76 -10.23
CA MET A 118 -13.42 4.66 -9.13
C MET A 118 -12.55 4.43 -7.89
N VAL A 119 -12.19 3.17 -7.60
CA VAL A 119 -11.33 2.83 -6.47
C VAL A 119 -9.86 3.05 -6.82
N THR A 120 -9.37 2.49 -7.93
CA THR A 120 -7.95 2.58 -8.30
C THR A 120 -7.49 4.01 -8.53
N ALA A 121 -8.32 4.84 -9.17
CA ALA A 121 -8.06 6.26 -9.36
C ALA A 121 -8.04 7.00 -8.02
N THR A 122 -9.00 6.73 -7.13
CA THR A 122 -9.06 7.39 -5.81
C THR A 122 -7.84 7.04 -4.96
N PHE A 123 -7.33 5.80 -5.01
CA PHE A 123 -6.04 5.43 -4.39
C PHE A 123 -4.90 6.34 -4.86
N GLY A 124 -4.79 6.53 -6.19
CA GLY A 124 -3.78 7.40 -6.79
C GLY A 124 -3.95 8.88 -6.39
N MET A 125 -5.19 9.38 -6.41
CA MET A 125 -5.51 10.76 -6.04
C MET A 125 -5.21 11.04 -4.57
N VAL A 126 -5.56 10.13 -3.66
CA VAL A 126 -5.23 10.23 -2.23
C VAL A 126 -3.72 10.19 -2.00
N ALA A 127 -2.99 9.33 -2.72
CA ALA A 127 -1.53 9.28 -2.65
C ALA A 127 -0.88 10.58 -3.13
N ALA A 128 -1.39 11.16 -4.22
CA ALA A 128 -0.92 12.43 -4.76
C ALA A 128 -1.20 13.59 -3.81
N ALA A 129 -2.42 13.68 -3.26
CA ALA A 129 -2.79 14.69 -2.26
C ALA A 129 -1.85 14.63 -1.05
N ARG A 130 -1.58 13.43 -0.53
CA ARG A 130 -0.64 13.22 0.59
C ARG A 130 0.80 13.63 0.23
N ALA A 131 1.22 13.47 -1.03
CA ALA A 131 2.54 13.89 -1.47
C ALA A 131 2.65 15.41 -1.53
N VAL A 132 1.62 16.08 -2.06
CA VAL A 132 1.54 17.55 -2.13
C VAL A 132 1.52 18.15 -0.72
N GLU A 133 0.70 17.62 0.18
CA GLU A 133 0.65 18.05 1.60
C GLU A 133 2.05 18.01 2.23
N ARG A 134 2.78 16.90 2.07
CA ARG A 134 4.14 16.76 2.60
C ARG A 134 5.16 17.70 1.96
N LEU A 135 4.98 18.06 0.69
CA LEU A 135 5.82 19.06 0.01
C LEU A 135 5.55 20.46 0.57
N ALA A 136 4.27 20.82 0.72
CA ALA A 136 3.86 22.10 1.29
C ALA A 136 4.35 22.28 2.74
N GLU A 137 4.32 21.21 3.55
CA GLU A 137 4.85 21.21 4.93
C GLU A 137 6.40 21.18 4.99
N GLY A 138 7.12 21.15 3.86
CA GLY A 138 8.59 21.02 3.83
C GLY A 138 9.12 19.63 4.28
N ARG A 139 8.22 18.68 4.55
CA ARG A 139 8.57 17.33 5.03
C ARG A 139 9.03 16.38 3.93
N ALA A 140 8.76 16.69 2.66
CA ALA A 140 9.15 15.90 1.50
C ALA A 140 10.59 16.15 0.99
N LEU A 141 11.31 17.12 1.56
CA LEU A 141 12.71 17.34 1.24
C LEU A 141 13.60 16.38 2.03
N ARG A 142 14.63 15.83 1.37
CA ARG A 142 15.73 15.16 2.08
C ARG A 142 16.28 16.11 3.13
N PRO A 143 16.70 15.63 4.31
CA PRO A 143 17.26 16.50 5.35
C PRO A 143 18.36 17.44 4.84
N SER A 144 19.19 16.98 3.89
CA SER A 144 20.26 17.78 3.27
C SER A 144 19.77 18.90 2.34
N ARG A 145 18.49 18.96 2.00
CA ARG A 145 17.85 19.97 1.14
C ARG A 145 16.81 20.80 1.88
N ARG A 146 16.66 20.62 3.20
CA ARG A 146 15.77 21.45 4.01
C ARG A 146 16.46 22.77 4.29
N THR A 147 15.85 23.88 3.88
CA THR A 147 16.29 25.24 4.25
C THR A 147 16.09 25.44 5.75
N PRO A 148 17.04 26.08 6.48
CA PRO A 148 16.85 26.41 7.89
C PRO A 148 15.68 27.39 8.02
N GLY A 149 14.54 26.91 8.53
CA GLY A 149 13.30 27.71 8.65
C GLY A 149 12.02 26.88 8.75
N ASN A 150 12.03 25.63 8.28
CA ASN A 150 10.87 24.71 8.35
C ASN A 150 11.08 23.54 9.34
N ALA A 151 11.74 23.81 10.48
CA ALA A 151 11.91 22.83 11.56
C ALA A 151 10.85 23.02 12.65
#